data_AF-A0A4S0G434-F1
#
_entry.id   AF-A0A4S0G434-F1
#
_cell.length_a   1.000
_cell.length_b   1.000
_cell.length_c   1.000
_cell.angle_alpha   90.00
_cell.angle_beta   90.00
_cell.angle_gamma   90.00
#
_symmetry.space_group_name_H-M   'P 1'
#
loop_
_entity.id
_entity.type
_entity.pdbx_description
1 polymer ?
#
loop_
_entity_poly.entity_id
_entity_poly.type
_entity_poly.pdbx_seq_one_letter_code
_entity_poly.pdbx_strand_id
1 'polypeptide(L)' 'MSEDAFNMSIRKFLKEVGVTSQRKIEEMVREGQIGGKKKLNVRMTLTAEGTGLNHVVDGEIELP' A
#
# COMPACT_ATOMS: atom_id res chain seq x y z
N MET A 1 -4.54 -22.92 -16.42
CA MET A 1 -3.84 -21.64 -16.14
C MET A 1 -2.39 -21.98 -15.90
N SER A 2 -1.44 -21.29 -16.53
CA SER A 2 -0.02 -21.51 -16.20
C SER A 2 0.34 -20.78 -14.92
N GLU A 3 1.32 -21.31 -14.20
CA GLU A 3 1.93 -20.68 -13.03
C GLU A 3 2.43 -19.26 -13.38
N ASP A 4 2.89 -19.06 -14.62
CA ASP A 4 3.28 -17.75 -15.13
C ASP A 4 2.13 -16.74 -15.17
N ALA A 5 0.94 -17.15 -15.63
CA ALA A 5 -0.22 -16.27 -15.70
C ALA A 5 -0.70 -15.87 -14.29
N PHE A 6 -0.64 -16.80 -13.35
CA PHE A 6 -0.95 -16.55 -11.94
C PHE A 6 0.07 -15.59 -11.28
N ASN A 7 1.36 -15.84 -11.47
CA ASN A 7 2.40 -14.96 -10.95
C ASN A 7 2.35 -13.56 -11.58
N MET A 8 2.00 -13.48 -12.86
CA MET A 8 1.80 -12.20 -13.55
C MET A 8 0.63 -11.41 -12.96
N SER A 9 -0.50 -12.06 -12.67
CA SER A 9 -1.68 -11.38 -12.11
C SER A 9 -1.41 -10.85 -10.70
N ILE A 10 -0.72 -11.62 -9.85
CA ILE A 10 -0.27 -11.16 -8.54
C ILE A 10 0.63 -9.93 -8.67
N ARG A 11 1.66 -9.98 -9.51
CA ARG A 11 2.58 -8.85 -9.70
C ARG A 11 1.86 -7.60 -10.20
N LYS A 12 0.91 -7.77 -11.12
CA LYS A 12 0.10 -6.64 -11.64
C LYS A 12 -0.70 -5.98 -10.52
N PHE A 13 -1.39 -6.78 -9.71
CA PHE A 13 -2.17 -6.28 -8.57
C PHE A 13 -1.28 -5.55 -7.55
N LEU A 14 -0.17 -6.17 -7.12
CA LEU A 14 0.73 -5.55 -6.14
C LEU A 14 1.36 -4.25 -6.65
N LYS A 15 1.66 -4.17 -7.96
CA LYS A 15 2.16 -2.93 -8.58
C LYS A 15 1.11 -1.82 -8.53
N GLU A 16 -0.14 -2.13 -8.84
CA GLU A 16 -1.23 -1.16 -8.78
C GLU A 16 -1.45 -0.65 -7.35
N VAL A 17 -1.48 -1.55 -6.36
CA VAL A 17 -1.57 -1.19 -4.93
C VAL A 17 -0.42 -0.27 -4.53
N GLY A 18 0.82 -0.60 -4.88
CA GLY A 18 1.99 0.21 -4.54
C GLY A 18 1.94 1.63 -5.12
N VAL A 19 1.67 1.75 -6.42
CA VAL A 19 1.66 3.05 -7.13
C VAL A 19 0.51 3.94 -6.65
N THR A 20 -0.68 3.36 -6.44
CA THR A 20 -1.85 4.14 -5.99
C THR A 20 -1.71 4.59 -4.54
N SER A 21 -1.18 3.74 -3.66
CA SER A 21 -0.91 4.08 -2.26
C SER A 21 0.12 5.19 -2.14
N GLN A 22 1.22 5.11 -2.91
CA GLN A 22 2.24 6.16 -2.93
C GLN A 22 1.64 7.51 -3.33
N ARG A 23 0.87 7.57 -4.42
CA ARG A 23 0.21 8.81 -4.87
C ARG A 23 -0.69 9.42 -3.80
N LYS A 24 -1.45 8.59 -3.08
CA LYS A 24 -2.32 9.06 -2.00
C LYS A 24 -1.54 9.62 -0.81
N ILE A 25 -0.42 8.99 -0.45
CA ILE A 25 0.47 9.50 0.59
C ILE A 25 1.05 10.86 0.15
N GLU A 26 1.57 10.97 -1.07
CA GLU A 26 2.12 12.22 -1.61
C GLU A 26 1.10 13.36 -1.68
N GLU A 27 -0.14 13.07 -2.08
CA GLU A 27 -1.26 14.02 -2.10
C GLU A 27 -1.55 14.56 -0.70
N MET A 28 -1.67 13.66 0.29
CA MET A 28 -1.90 14.02 1.69
C MET A 28 -0.76 14.87 2.29
N VAL A 29 0.49 14.55 1.93
CA VAL A 29 1.67 15.36 2.29
C VAL A 29 1.55 16.77 1.70
N ARG A 30 1.23 16.86 0.41
CA ARG A 30 1.14 18.14 -0.32
C ARG A 30 0.02 19.04 0.18
N GLU A 31 -1.10 18.46 0.59
CA GLU A 31 -2.25 19.18 1.14
C GLU A 31 -2.00 19.72 2.57
N GLY A 32 -0.84 19.45 3.17
CA GLY A 32 -0.47 19.99 4.47
C GLY A 32 -1.20 19.33 5.64
N GLN A 33 -1.84 18.17 5.41
CA GLN A 33 -2.61 17.45 6.43
C GLN A 33 -1.75 16.87 7.56
N ILE A 34 -0.42 17.02 7.47
CA ILE A 34 0.52 16.38 8.39
C ILE A 34 1.02 17.28 9.53
N GLY A 35 0.59 18.55 9.57
CA GLY A 35 0.72 19.40 10.76
C GLY A 35 2.15 19.51 11.34
N GLY A 36 3.18 19.53 10.48
CA GLY A 36 4.58 19.63 10.91
C GLY A 36 5.20 18.35 11.49
N LYS A 37 4.53 17.19 11.38
CA LYS A 37 5.13 15.91 11.75
C LYS A 37 6.29 15.59 10.80
N LYS A 38 7.34 14.97 11.35
CA LYS A 38 8.50 14.47 10.60
C LYS A 38 8.37 13.00 10.17
N LYS A 39 7.44 12.28 10.78
CA LYS A 39 7.23 10.84 10.60
C LYS A 39 5.74 10.53 10.52
N LEU A 40 5.40 9.60 9.64
CA LEU A 40 4.05 9.12 9.41
C LEU A 40 4.02 7.60 9.61
N ASN A 41 3.29 7.16 10.64
CA ASN A 41 2.99 5.75 10.84
C ASN A 41 1.86 5.34 9.88
N VAL A 42 2.09 4.26 9.13
CA VAL A 42 1.16 3.73 8.14
C VAL A 42 0.88 2.26 8.37
N ARG A 43 -0.30 1.81 7.96
CA ARG A 43 -0.72 0.41 7.98
C ARG A 43 -1.37 0.05 6.66
N MET A 44 -0.94 -1.07 6.09
CA MET A 44 -1.59 -1.73 4.96
C MET A 44 -2.23 -3.03 5.43
N THR A 45 -3.44 -3.32 4.95
CA THR A 45 -4.12 -4.59 5.21
C THR A 45 -4.46 -5.26 3.87
N LEU A 46 -4.02 -6.51 3.69
CA LEU A 46 -4.40 -7.38 2.57
C LEU A 46 -5.37 -8.45 3.06
N THR A 47 -6.59 -8.42 2.53
CA THR A 47 -7.63 -9.42 2.78
C THR A 47 -8.12 -10.02 1.48
N ALA A 48 -8.60 -11.26 1.51
CA ALA A 48 -9.30 -11.88 0.39
C ALA A 48 -10.62 -12.49 0.86
N GLU A 49 -11.72 -12.06 0.26
CA GLU A 49 -13.08 -12.52 0.59
C GLU A 49 -13.21 -14.04 0.43
N GLY A 50 -13.94 -14.69 1.34
CA GLY A 50 -14.12 -16.13 1.35
C GLY A 50 -12.89 -16.94 1.78
N THR A 51 -11.82 -16.28 2.24
CA THR A 51 -10.61 -16.93 2.75
C THR A 51 -10.26 -16.44 4.16
N GLY A 52 -9.35 -17.15 4.84
CA GLY A 52 -8.75 -16.68 6.10
C GLY A 52 -7.62 -15.68 5.92
N LEU A 53 -7.37 -15.18 4.69
CA LEU A 53 -6.27 -14.26 4.43
C LEU A 53 -6.54 -12.90 5.10
N ASN A 54 -5.73 -12.59 6.10
CA ASN A 54 -5.65 -11.28 6.73
C ASN A 54 -4.19 -10.99 7.06
N HIS A 55 -3.52 -10.21 6.20
CA HIS A 55 -2.13 -9.84 6.38
C HIS A 55 -2.01 -8.33 6.61
N VAL A 56 -1.31 -7.97 7.68
CA VAL A 56 -1.11 -6.57 8.07
C VAL A 56 0.37 -6.24 7.96
N VAL A 57 0.67 -5.10 7.33
CA VAL A 57 2.01 -4.52 7.26
C VAL A 57 1.96 -3.16 7.91
N ASP A 58 2.70 -2.99 9.00
CA ASP A 58 2.92 -1.71 9.66
C ASP A 58 4.27 -1.12 9.22
N GLY A 59 4.33 0.21 9.06
CA GLY A 59 5.55 0.90 8.64
C GLY A 59 5.59 2.35 9.08
N GLU A 60 6.76 2.96 8.93
CA GLU A 60 7.00 4.38 9.19
C GLU A 60 7.58 5.03 7.94
N ILE A 61 7.06 6.21 7.58
CA ILE A 61 7.52 7.01 6.44
C ILE A 61 8.12 8.30 6.97
N GLU A 62 9.35 8.58 6.56
CA GLU A 62 9.99 9.87 6.78
C GLU A 62 9.41 10.91 5.82
N LEU A 63 9.06 12.07 6.36
CA LEU A 63 8.43 13.15 5.63
C LEU A 63 9.47 14.19 5.19
N PRO A 64 9.30 14.81 4.01
CA PRO A 64 10.22 15.80 3.47
C PRO A 64 10.25 17.11 4.27
#